data_AF-A0AAP0RGK2-F1
#
_entry.id   AF-A0AAP0RGK2-F1
#
_cell.length_a   1.000
_cell.length_b   1.000
_cell.length_c   1.000
_cell.angle_alpha   90.00
_cell.angle_beta   90.00
_cell.angle_gamma   90.00
#
_symmetry.space_group_name_H-M   'P 1'
#
loop_
_entity.id
_entity.type
_entity.pdbx_description
1 polymer ?
#
loop_
_entity_poly.entity_id
_entity_poly.type
_entity_poly.pdbx_seq_one_letter_code
_entity_poly.pdbx_strand_id
1 'polypeptide(L)'
;MVPLQSFLILLLFLTHQSSSQVTLSISPQTLSKSGDSVRVQWSTIDLPSHLDWLGFYSPHDSSHDNFIGYIFLSSSPTWQSGSGNLSFPLVNLRSDYDFRIFRWNETDPIRLDQDRHRLPGTSHLLSRSERLGFERGRGPEQIHLAYTERWDEMRVMFVTEDGEESFVK
;
A
#
# COMPACT_ATOMS: atom_id res chain seq x y z
N MET A 1 -51.20 -35.95 -28.51
CA MET A 1 -50.20 -36.45 -27.55
C MET A 1 -48.91 -35.73 -27.83
N VAL A 2 -48.61 -34.67 -27.07
CA VAL A 2 -47.38 -33.87 -27.20
C VAL A 2 -46.44 -34.32 -26.08
N PRO A 3 -45.17 -34.68 -26.35
CA PRO A 3 -44.28 -35.16 -25.30
C PRO A 3 -43.81 -33.96 -24.47
N LEU A 4 -44.07 -33.99 -23.16
CA LEU A 4 -43.59 -32.98 -22.21
C LEU A 4 -42.11 -33.27 -21.87
N GLN A 5 -41.23 -33.17 -22.87
CA GLN A 5 -39.78 -33.12 -22.71
C GLN A 5 -39.28 -31.74 -22.24
N SER A 6 -40.12 -30.99 -21.53
CA SER A 6 -39.88 -29.59 -21.15
C SER A 6 -39.71 -29.41 -19.65
N PHE A 7 -39.04 -30.35 -18.97
CA PHE A 7 -38.79 -30.25 -17.52
C PHE A 7 -37.34 -30.54 -17.16
N LEU A 8 -36.40 -30.08 -17.98
CA LEU A 8 -34.97 -30.20 -17.69
C LEU A 8 -34.18 -28.95 -18.07
N ILE A 9 -34.74 -27.74 -18.01
CA ILE A 9 -33.95 -26.53 -18.26
C ILE A 9 -34.53 -25.33 -17.51
N LEU A 10 -34.58 -25.36 -16.18
CA LEU A 10 -34.57 -24.14 -15.38
C LEU A 10 -34.25 -24.50 -13.94
N LEU A 11 -33.34 -23.76 -13.31
CA LEU A 11 -32.81 -23.93 -11.94
C LEU A 11 -31.41 -24.55 -11.83
N LEU A 12 -30.57 -24.38 -12.84
CA LEU A 12 -29.21 -23.93 -12.53
C LEU A 12 -29.32 -22.45 -12.16
N PHE A 13 -29.67 -22.15 -10.90
CA PHE A 13 -29.32 -20.85 -10.34
C PHE A 13 -27.79 -20.83 -10.31
N LEU A 14 -27.17 -20.36 -11.40
CA LEU A 14 -25.84 -19.78 -11.30
C LEU A 14 -26.00 -18.61 -10.35
N THR A 15 -25.74 -18.83 -9.07
CA THR A 15 -25.36 -17.77 -8.16
C THR A 15 -24.07 -17.20 -8.76
N HIS A 16 -24.19 -16.20 -9.63
CA HIS A 16 -23.10 -15.30 -9.90
C HIS A 16 -22.80 -14.67 -8.55
N GLN A 17 -21.79 -15.18 -7.85
CA GLN A 17 -21.13 -14.38 -6.83
C GLN A 17 -20.58 -13.19 -7.60
N SER A 18 -21.33 -12.09 -7.59
CA SER A 18 -20.79 -10.79 -7.94
C SER A 18 -19.74 -10.53 -6.88
N SER A 19 -18.49 -10.92 -7.16
CA SER A 19 -17.36 -10.51 -6.33
C SER A 19 -17.35 -9.00 -6.38
N SER A 20 -17.89 -8.36 -5.35
CA SER A 20 -17.86 -6.91 -5.28
C SER A 20 -16.39 -6.52 -5.26
N GLN A 21 -15.97 -5.72 -6.25
CA GLN A 21 -14.57 -5.31 -6.33
C GLN A 21 -14.28 -4.45 -5.09
N VAL A 22 -13.25 -4.83 -4.32
CA VAL A 22 -12.80 -4.04 -3.16
C VAL A 22 -12.38 -2.67 -3.66
N THR A 23 -13.02 -1.63 -3.14
CA THR A 23 -12.63 -0.25 -3.48
C THR A 23 -11.51 0.19 -2.56
N LEU A 24 -10.52 0.91 -3.11
CA LEU A 24 -9.40 1.46 -2.36
C LEU A 24 -9.10 2.87 -2.89
N SER A 25 -9.35 3.88 -2.06
CA SER A 25 -9.16 5.29 -2.41
C SER A 25 -8.20 5.96 -1.44
N ILE A 26 -7.58 7.04 -1.92
CA ILE A 26 -6.61 7.82 -1.17
C ILE A 26 -6.91 9.31 -1.27
N SER A 27 -6.60 10.05 -0.23
CA SER A 27 -6.70 11.51 -0.21
C SER A 27 -5.69 12.13 0.76
N PRO A 28 -4.93 13.15 0.35
CA PRO A 28 -4.82 13.69 -1.02
C PRO A 28 -4.02 12.75 -1.94
N GLN A 29 -4.04 13.02 -3.26
CA GLN A 29 -3.19 12.32 -4.25
C GLN A 29 -1.78 12.91 -4.38
N THR A 30 -1.60 14.16 -3.93
CA THR A 30 -0.29 14.82 -3.91
C THR A 30 -0.06 15.37 -2.52
N LEU A 31 1.03 14.95 -1.88
CA LEU A 31 1.48 15.49 -0.60
C LEU A 31 2.42 16.66 -0.82
N SER A 32 2.33 17.67 0.05
CA SER A 32 3.19 18.83 -0.04
C SER A 32 4.60 18.50 0.42
N LYS A 33 4.78 17.87 1.60
CA LYS A 33 6.12 17.55 2.15
C LYS A 33 6.17 16.15 2.75
N SER A 34 7.38 15.64 2.90
CA SER A 34 7.66 14.48 3.74
C SER A 34 7.12 14.69 5.16
N GLY A 35 6.43 13.67 5.68
CA GLY A 35 5.72 13.68 6.95
C GLY A 35 4.26 14.13 6.87
N ASP A 36 3.78 14.64 5.72
CA ASP A 36 2.35 14.91 5.55
C ASP A 36 1.54 13.61 5.56
N SER A 37 0.30 13.70 6.06
CA SER A 37 -0.57 12.55 6.20
C SER A 37 -1.38 12.29 4.93
N VAL A 38 -1.45 11.02 4.54
CA VAL A 38 -2.45 10.51 3.59
C VAL A 38 -3.53 9.75 4.37
N ARG A 39 -4.77 9.85 3.90
CA ARG A 39 -5.87 8.98 4.29
C ARG A 39 -6.10 7.93 3.21
N VAL A 40 -6.10 6.66 3.60
CA VAL A 40 -6.50 5.53 2.78
C VAL A 40 -7.85 5.04 3.26
N GLN A 41 -8.80 4.78 2.35
CA GLN A 41 -10.14 4.28 2.65
C GLN A 41 -10.48 3.11 1.75
N TRP A 42 -11.12 2.09 2.30
CA TRP A 42 -11.59 0.93 1.55
C TRP A 42 -13.03 0.56 1.92
N SER A 43 -13.66 -0.19 1.04
CA SER A 43 -14.96 -0.84 1.29
C SER A 43 -15.03 -2.18 0.56
N THR A 44 -16.13 -2.91 0.81
CA THR A 44 -16.52 -4.14 0.09
C THR A 44 -15.54 -5.31 0.21
N ILE A 45 -14.76 -5.40 1.30
CA ILE A 45 -14.02 -6.62 1.63
C ILE A 45 -14.99 -7.67 2.19
N ASP A 46 -15.22 -8.72 1.42
CA ASP A 46 -16.03 -9.87 1.84
C ASP A 46 -15.25 -10.75 2.82
N LEU A 47 -15.83 -11.12 3.96
CA LEU A 47 -15.17 -11.91 5.03
C LEU A 47 -13.83 -11.29 5.50
N PRO A 48 -13.86 -10.10 6.13
CA PRO A 48 -12.63 -9.44 6.61
C PRO A 48 -11.88 -10.30 7.61
N SER A 49 -10.55 -10.35 7.47
CA SER A 49 -9.66 -10.96 8.44
C SER A 49 -8.88 -9.90 9.20
N HIS A 50 -8.59 -10.17 10.48
CA HIS A 50 -7.70 -9.32 11.27
C HIS A 50 -6.25 -9.32 10.74
N LEU A 51 -5.92 -10.28 9.86
CA LEU A 51 -4.63 -10.39 9.19
C LEU A 51 -4.61 -9.76 7.79
N ASP A 52 -5.75 -9.31 7.27
CA ASP A 52 -5.77 -8.53 6.02
C ASP A 52 -4.92 -7.26 6.23
N TRP A 53 -4.15 -6.89 5.21
CA TRP A 53 -3.11 -5.88 5.38
C TRP A 53 -2.99 -4.95 4.17
N LEU A 54 -2.57 -3.73 4.46
CA LEU A 54 -2.27 -2.67 3.51
C LEU A 54 -0.75 -2.59 3.30
N GLY A 55 -0.29 -2.92 2.10
CA GLY A 55 1.10 -2.80 1.70
C GLY A 55 1.43 -1.44 1.10
N PHE A 56 2.65 -0.98 1.34
CA PHE A 56 3.20 0.29 0.89
C PHE A 56 4.26 0.00 -0.17
N TYR A 57 4.19 0.66 -1.31
CA TYR A 57 5.11 0.42 -2.43
C TYR A 57 5.62 1.76 -2.95
N SER A 58 6.93 1.86 -3.10
CA SER A 58 7.59 2.96 -3.79
C SER A 58 8.89 2.43 -4.41
N PRO A 59 9.08 2.54 -5.74
CA PRO A 59 8.16 3.11 -6.72
C PRO A 59 6.88 2.28 -6.87
N HIS A 60 5.79 2.91 -7.31
CA HIS A 60 4.45 2.28 -7.37
C HIS A 60 4.38 1.04 -8.27
N ASP A 61 5.33 0.84 -9.18
CA ASP A 61 5.40 -0.30 -10.11
C ASP A 61 6.18 -1.49 -9.55
N SER A 62 6.68 -1.39 -8.31
CA SER A 62 7.34 -2.48 -7.59
C SER A 62 6.48 -3.75 -7.56
N SER A 63 7.13 -4.91 -7.71
CA SER A 63 6.50 -6.22 -7.52
C SER A 63 5.76 -6.30 -6.17
N HIS A 64 4.68 -7.09 -6.08
CA HIS A 64 3.95 -7.29 -4.82
C HIS A 64 4.86 -7.80 -3.69
N ASP A 65 5.91 -8.54 -4.04
CA ASP A 65 6.87 -9.02 -3.06
C ASP A 65 7.81 -7.96 -2.48
N ASN A 66 7.83 -6.75 -3.06
CA ASN A 66 8.75 -5.68 -2.67
C ASN A 66 8.01 -4.51 -2.02
N PHE A 67 7.11 -4.81 -1.09
CA PHE A 67 6.55 -3.76 -0.22
C PHE A 67 7.63 -3.22 0.72
N ILE A 68 7.61 -1.91 0.98
CA ILE A 68 8.56 -1.22 1.87
C ILE A 68 8.03 -1.08 3.31
N GLY A 69 6.75 -1.42 3.51
CA GLY A 69 6.09 -1.42 4.81
C GLY A 69 4.66 -1.95 4.69
N TYR A 70 4.03 -2.24 5.83
CA TYR A 70 2.64 -2.67 5.87
C TYR A 70 1.94 -2.27 7.17
N ILE A 71 0.60 -2.21 7.13
CA ILE A 71 -0.27 -2.03 8.30
C ILE A 71 -1.45 -3.01 8.20
N PHE A 72 -1.81 -3.69 9.30
CA PHE A 72 -3.02 -4.50 9.32
C PHE A 72 -4.28 -3.64 9.25
N LEU A 73 -5.24 -4.06 8.43
CA LEU A 73 -6.54 -3.38 8.29
C LEU A 73 -7.31 -3.35 9.62
N SER A 74 -7.03 -4.31 10.51
CA SER A 74 -7.58 -4.37 11.87
C SER A 74 -7.28 -3.14 12.73
N SER A 75 -6.32 -2.31 12.31
CA SER A 75 -6.01 -1.03 12.94
C SER A 75 -7.13 0.01 12.76
N SER A 76 -8.04 -0.17 11.79
CA SER A 76 -9.21 0.69 11.61
C SER A 76 -10.39 0.17 12.42
N PRO A 77 -11.04 0.96 13.30
CA PRO A 77 -12.12 0.47 14.17
C PRO A 77 -13.32 -0.17 13.47
N THR A 78 -13.52 0.08 12.17
CA THR A 78 -14.67 -0.41 11.40
C THR A 78 -14.35 -1.61 10.52
N TRP A 79 -13.11 -2.13 10.56
CA TRP A 79 -12.60 -3.13 9.62
C TRP A 79 -13.48 -4.36 9.48
N GLN A 80 -14.14 -4.80 10.57
CA GLN A 80 -15.01 -5.98 10.59
C GLN A 80 -16.22 -5.85 9.64
N SER A 81 -16.61 -4.63 9.28
CA SER A 81 -17.69 -4.36 8.32
C SER A 81 -17.26 -4.53 6.86
N GLY A 82 -15.99 -4.86 6.60
CA GLY A 82 -15.40 -4.87 5.26
C GLY A 82 -15.07 -3.49 4.72
N SER A 83 -15.23 -2.45 5.54
CA SER A 83 -14.91 -1.07 5.21
C SER A 83 -14.11 -0.42 6.33
N GLY A 84 -13.19 0.46 5.96
CA GLY A 84 -12.35 1.14 6.93
C GLY A 84 -11.53 2.24 6.33
N ASN A 85 -10.82 2.93 7.21
CA ASN A 85 -9.86 3.95 6.82
C ASN A 85 -8.68 3.97 7.79
N LEU A 86 -7.53 4.38 7.26
CA LEU A 86 -6.30 4.62 8.00
C LEU A 86 -5.75 5.98 7.58
N SER A 87 -5.13 6.69 8.52
CA SER A 87 -4.39 7.91 8.22
C SER A 87 -3.01 7.80 8.84
N PHE A 88 -1.98 8.07 8.04
CA PHE A 88 -0.60 7.94 8.46
C PHE A 88 0.30 8.94 7.71
N PRO A 89 1.40 9.40 8.33
CA PRO A 89 2.39 10.23 7.65
C PRO A 89 3.18 9.40 6.63
N LEU A 90 3.54 10.01 5.49
CA LEU A 90 4.43 9.39 4.51
C LEU A 90 5.74 10.16 4.36
N VAL A 91 6.83 9.41 4.25
CA VAL A 91 8.15 9.96 3.93
C VAL A 91 8.26 10.14 2.41
N ASN A 92 8.84 11.24 1.95
CA ASN A 92 9.17 11.41 0.54
C ASN A 92 10.44 10.58 0.22
N LEU A 93 10.27 9.47 -0.50
CA LEU A 93 11.37 8.60 -0.97
C LEU A 93 11.82 8.90 -2.40
N ARG A 94 11.42 10.06 -2.97
CA ARG A 94 11.75 10.49 -4.34
C ARG A 94 11.15 9.63 -5.45
N SER A 95 10.11 8.87 -5.13
CA SER A 95 9.28 8.16 -6.08
C SER A 95 7.83 8.20 -5.61
N ASP A 96 6.91 7.93 -6.52
CA ASP A 96 5.50 7.82 -6.19
C ASP A 96 5.20 6.57 -5.36
N TYR A 97 4.00 6.57 -4.78
CA TYR A 97 3.47 5.49 -3.97
C TYR A 97 2.23 4.88 -4.62
N ASP A 98 2.04 3.57 -4.46
CA ASP A 98 0.70 2.98 -4.44
C ASP A 98 0.52 2.14 -3.16
N PHE A 99 -0.75 1.96 -2.80
CA PHE A 99 -1.14 1.11 -1.70
C PHE A 99 -1.94 -0.07 -2.22
N ARG A 100 -1.75 -1.22 -1.59
CA ARG A 100 -2.38 -2.46 -2.05
C ARG A 100 -2.91 -3.22 -0.85
N ILE A 101 -4.14 -3.70 -0.94
CA ILE A 101 -4.73 -4.56 0.08
C ILE A 101 -4.55 -6.00 -0.35
N PHE A 102 -4.07 -6.82 0.57
CA PHE A 102 -3.98 -8.26 0.40
C PHE A 102 -4.74 -8.98 1.49
N ARG A 103 -5.30 -10.13 1.11
CA ARG A 103 -5.82 -11.10 2.05
C ARG A 103 -4.68 -11.96 2.55
N TRP A 104 -4.55 -12.07 3.87
CA TRP A 104 -3.63 -13.05 4.45
C TRP A 104 -4.32 -14.42 4.53
N ASN A 105 -3.67 -15.45 3.99
CA ASN A 105 -4.01 -16.85 4.29
C ASN A 105 -2.83 -17.55 4.99
N GLU A 106 -3.11 -18.41 5.96
CA GLU A 106 -2.10 -19.16 6.71
C GLU A 106 -1.24 -20.10 5.83
N THR A 107 -1.72 -20.43 4.63
CA THR A 107 -0.99 -21.23 3.64
C THR A 107 0.02 -20.44 2.80
N ASP A 108 0.08 -19.11 2.96
CA ASP A 108 0.99 -18.29 2.18
C ASP A 108 2.46 -18.63 2.51
N PRO A 109 3.36 -18.62 1.49
CA PRO A 109 4.76 -18.92 1.70
C PRO A 109 5.36 -18.03 2.80
N ILE A 110 6.00 -18.65 3.79
CA ILE A 110 6.60 -17.93 4.91
C ILE A 110 7.83 -17.18 4.40
N ARG A 111 7.68 -15.86 4.24
CA ARG A 111 8.82 -14.94 4.11
C ARG A 111 9.22 -14.47 5.50
N LEU A 112 10.52 -14.36 5.73
CA LEU A 112 11.06 -13.88 7.00
C LEU A 112 11.79 -12.57 6.80
N ASP A 113 11.68 -11.65 7.76
CA ASP A 113 12.54 -10.48 7.84
C ASP A 113 13.94 -10.84 8.38
N GLN A 114 14.79 -9.83 8.54
CA GLN A 114 16.15 -9.99 9.07
C GLN A 114 16.17 -10.57 10.49
N ASP A 115 15.12 -10.31 11.27
CA ASP A 115 14.96 -10.77 12.66
C ASP A 115 14.23 -12.13 12.75
N ARG A 116 13.90 -12.74 11.61
CA ARG A 116 13.14 -13.99 11.48
C ARG A 116 11.66 -13.90 11.88
N HIS A 117 11.05 -12.73 11.83
CA HIS A 117 9.60 -12.59 11.92
C HIS A 117 8.95 -12.89 10.58
N ARG A 118 7.75 -13.47 10.64
CA ARG A 118 6.97 -13.77 9.44
C ARG A 118 6.45 -12.49 8.81
N LEU A 119 6.68 -12.36 7.51
CA LEU A 119 6.14 -11.31 6.67
C LEU A 119 4.86 -11.78 5.97
N PRO A 120 3.96 -10.85 5.64
CA PRO A 120 2.77 -11.18 4.90
C PRO A 120 2.96 -11.70 3.49
N GLY A 121 2.11 -12.66 3.15
CA GLY A 121 1.94 -13.18 1.81
C GLY A 121 1.25 -12.19 0.89
N THR A 122 1.66 -12.21 -0.38
CA THR A 122 1.29 -11.25 -1.44
C THR A 122 0.50 -11.92 -2.57
N SER A 123 0.16 -13.20 -2.39
CA SER A 123 -0.54 -14.07 -3.35
C SER A 123 -1.97 -13.62 -3.64
N HIS A 124 -2.65 -13.04 -2.65
CA HIS A 124 -4.07 -12.73 -2.68
C HIS A 124 -4.32 -11.21 -2.67
N LEU A 125 -4.01 -10.54 -3.78
CA LEU A 125 -4.33 -9.12 -3.97
C LEU A 125 -5.85 -8.92 -4.03
N LEU A 126 -6.37 -7.99 -3.21
CA LEU A 126 -7.78 -7.59 -3.21
C LEU A 126 -8.02 -6.28 -3.99
N SER A 127 -7.14 -5.28 -3.81
CA SER A 127 -7.28 -3.98 -4.48
C SER A 127 -5.97 -3.20 -4.49
N ARG A 128 -5.87 -2.23 -5.40
CA ARG A 128 -4.74 -1.30 -5.56
C ARG A 128 -5.29 0.13 -5.66
N SER A 129 -4.64 1.07 -4.99
CA SER A 129 -5.01 2.48 -5.05
C SER A 129 -4.51 3.16 -6.33
N GLU A 130 -5.01 4.37 -6.57
CA GLU A 130 -4.34 5.33 -7.45
C GLU A 130 -2.94 5.68 -6.91
N ARG A 131 -2.13 6.31 -7.79
CA ARG A 131 -0.79 6.76 -7.42
C ARG A 131 -0.85 7.99 -6.52
N LEU A 132 0.01 8.01 -5.51
CA LEU A 132 0.28 9.17 -4.67
C LEU A 132 1.65 9.75 -4.99
N GLY A 133 1.72 11.05 -5.24
CA GLY A 133 2.97 11.77 -5.46
C GLY A 133 3.29 12.76 -4.34
N PHE A 134 4.47 13.37 -4.45
CA PHE A 134 4.86 14.56 -3.70
C PHE A 134 4.97 15.75 -4.66
N GLU A 135 4.76 16.96 -4.16
CA GLU A 135 5.07 18.18 -4.91
C GLU A 135 6.54 18.20 -5.33
N ARG A 136 6.79 18.48 -6.61
CA ARG A 136 8.14 18.59 -7.16
C ARG A 136 8.79 19.92 -6.79
N GLY A 137 10.13 19.95 -6.89
CA GLY A 137 10.89 21.20 -6.77
C GLY A 137 11.12 21.68 -5.33
N ARG A 138 10.93 20.81 -4.34
CA ARG A 138 11.19 21.15 -2.91
C ARG A 138 12.65 21.05 -2.49
N GLY A 139 13.55 20.81 -3.44
CA GLY A 139 14.99 20.76 -3.20
C GLY A 139 15.41 19.57 -2.33
N PRO A 140 16.58 19.69 -1.68
CA PRO A 140 17.12 18.64 -0.80
C PRO A 140 16.21 18.30 0.37
N GLU A 141 16.11 17.00 0.70
CA GLU A 141 15.45 16.50 1.91
C GLU A 141 16.36 15.54 2.66
N GLN A 142 15.91 15.05 3.83
CA GLN A 142 16.64 14.09 4.66
C GLN A 142 18.06 14.57 4.98
N ILE A 143 18.15 15.79 5.54
CA ILE A 143 19.43 16.40 5.92
C ILE A 143 20.03 15.64 7.10
N HIS A 144 21.26 15.17 6.94
CA HIS A 144 22.06 14.52 7.97
C HIS A 144 23.37 15.28 8.17
N LEU A 145 23.76 15.44 9.42
CA LEU A 145 25.01 16.09 9.81
C LEU A 145 25.98 15.05 10.38
N ALA A 146 27.24 15.17 10.01
CA ALA A 146 28.30 14.33 10.55
C ALA A 146 29.57 15.15 10.81
N TYR A 147 30.32 14.74 11.83
CA TYR A 147 31.66 15.27 12.06
C TYR A 147 32.61 14.87 10.93
N THR A 148 33.62 15.69 10.73
CA THR A 148 34.77 15.37 9.88
C THR A 148 36.01 15.15 10.76
N GLU A 149 37.16 14.95 10.14
CA GLU A 149 38.44 14.86 10.87
C GLU A 149 38.90 16.21 11.44
N ARG A 150 38.32 17.31 10.96
CA ARG A 150 38.64 18.66 11.41
C ARG A 150 37.61 19.15 12.41
N TRP A 151 38.09 19.80 13.47
CA TRP A 151 37.25 20.32 14.55
C TRP A 151 36.39 21.53 14.13
N ASP A 152 36.76 22.19 13.03
CA ASP A 152 36.11 23.38 12.47
C ASP A 152 35.23 23.07 11.25
N GLU A 153 34.97 21.80 10.94
CA GLU A 153 34.25 21.38 9.73
C GLU A 153 33.14 20.36 10.03
N MET A 154 31.99 20.54 9.37
CA MET A 154 30.87 19.59 9.39
C MET A 154 30.53 19.13 7.98
N ARG A 155 30.20 17.84 7.86
CA ARG A 155 29.65 17.25 6.64
C ARG A 155 28.13 17.36 6.66
N VAL A 156 27.56 17.90 5.58
CA VAL A 156 26.11 17.93 5.33
C VAL A 156 25.81 16.93 4.22
N MET A 157 24.89 16.00 4.49
CA MET A 157 24.41 15.01 3.53
C MET A 157 22.90 15.20 3.37
N PHE A 158 22.40 15.04 2.15
CA PHE A 158 20.99 15.21 1.82
C PHE A 158 20.64 14.39 0.57
N VAL A 159 19.35 14.23 0.30
CA VAL A 159 18.81 13.48 -0.85
C VAL A 159 18.11 14.44 -1.80
N THR A 160 18.38 14.34 -3.10
CA THR A 160 17.72 15.11 -4.18
C THR A 160 16.89 14.21 -5.09
N GLU A 161 16.06 14.80 -5.96
CA GLU A 161 15.18 14.06 -6.88
C GLU A 161 15.85 13.75 -8.22
N ASP A 162 16.70 14.65 -8.72
CA ASP A 162 17.14 14.72 -10.12
C ASP A 162 18.59 14.29 -10.36
N GLY A 163 19.36 14.01 -9.29
CA GLY A 163 20.76 13.62 -9.40
C GLY A 163 21.68 14.74 -9.91
N GLU A 164 21.18 15.96 -10.03
CA GLU A 164 21.94 17.13 -10.46
C GLU A 164 22.91 17.60 -9.38
N GLU A 165 23.96 18.31 -9.79
CA GLU A 165 24.94 18.87 -8.86
C GLU A 165 24.28 19.84 -7.88
N SER A 166 24.49 19.62 -6.59
CA SER A 166 23.88 20.39 -5.50
C SER A 166 24.95 20.80 -4.49
N PHE A 167 24.85 22.02 -3.97
CA PHE A 167 25.82 22.57 -3.02
C PHE A 167 25.13 23.24 -1.82
N VAL A 168 25.82 23.26 -0.68
CA VAL A 168 25.45 24.04 0.51
C VAL A 168 26.26 25.33 0.49
N LYS A 169 25.61 26.47 0.72
CA LYS A 169 26.25 27.79 0.82
C LYS A 169 26.26 28.27 2.26
#